data_AF-A0AAX6MUN1-F1
#
_entry.id   AF-A0AAX6MUN1-F1
#
_cell.length_a   1.000
_cell.length_b   1.000
_cell.length_c   1.000
_cell.angle_alpha   90.00
_cell.angle_beta   90.00
_cell.angle_gamma   90.00
#
_symmetry.space_group_name_H-M   'P 1'
#
loop_
_entity.id
_entity.type
_entity.pdbx_description
1 polymer ?
#
loop_
_entity_poly.entity_id
_entity_poly.type
_entity_poly.pdbx_seq_one_letter_code
_entity_poly.pdbx_strand_id
1 'polypeptide(L)'
;MSLSLFGKPPGSGFGASTTPFGQSTTTTGFGQTANQPQNQNQQQPNIFGGGIFGGNPPNQATQNVLGGSILGPPQAPQQPQQQLGATGLMNASQAPVQRSSLIWEPGRESLIHKPVTEQIEGMVEKWHPQHPNTVFKYYFYNKVDQARIPLYQPSPSEDPREWEQAVHDKPGPGYMPALATGFKAVSERLTMQKQVLGQFRQALHAINSSLDAILSQHDLQTSVRTLNARRKHALLRQRCLALATKVQVLRNRGYSLDKEEDELKTKLETLDRAVTDPALSARTEELWSRLLMLKGYSDSLKNEIAKRGAEVQEGIGEENEAQAKEKFDRQLQALKVSLEQIKKDYDEWTEANPLPSK
;
A
#
# COMPACT_ATOMS: atom_id res chain seq x y z
N MET A 1 -42.44 3.38 -41.14
CA MET A 1 -43.40 4.30 -40.48
C MET A 1 -42.67 4.93 -39.31
N SER A 2 -42.54 6.26 -39.31
CA SER A 2 -41.84 7.04 -38.28
C SER A 2 -42.60 8.34 -38.09
N LEU A 3 -42.87 8.73 -36.85
CA LEU A 3 -43.50 9.99 -36.51
C LEU A 3 -43.05 10.41 -35.10
N SER A 4 -42.33 11.52 -35.05
CA SER A 4 -42.11 12.30 -33.83
C SER A 4 -42.67 13.69 -34.09
N LEU A 5 -43.64 14.16 -33.28
CA LEU A 5 -44.01 15.57 -33.28
C LEU A 5 -44.61 16.02 -31.93
N PHE A 6 -44.41 17.31 -31.65
CA PHE A 6 -44.67 18.03 -30.40
C PHE A 6 -46.15 18.23 -30.04
N GLY A 7 -46.44 18.54 -28.76
CA GLY A 7 -47.73 19.08 -28.33
C GLY A 7 -47.79 19.54 -26.85
N LYS A 8 -47.67 20.85 -26.61
CA LYS A 8 -47.96 21.57 -25.33
C LYS A 8 -49.30 22.32 -25.50
N PRO A 9 -50.04 22.72 -24.43
CA PRO A 9 -50.33 24.17 -24.26
C PRO A 9 -50.33 24.64 -22.75
N PRO A 10 -51.02 25.72 -22.29
CA PRO A 10 -50.42 26.83 -21.50
C PRO A 10 -50.88 26.83 -20.01
N GLY A 11 -50.55 27.77 -19.11
CA GLY A 11 -49.76 29.02 -19.21
C GLY A 11 -50.53 30.29 -18.77
N SER A 12 -50.55 30.62 -17.47
CA SER A 12 -50.76 31.95 -16.82
C SER A 12 -50.75 31.75 -15.28
N GLY A 13 -50.33 32.66 -14.39
CA GLY A 13 -49.81 34.03 -14.53
C GLY A 13 -50.64 35.02 -13.71
N PHE A 14 -49.97 35.83 -12.85
CA PHE A 14 -50.51 36.83 -11.88
C PHE A 14 -51.31 36.28 -10.68
N GLY A 15 -51.28 36.87 -9.47
CA GLY A 15 -50.48 38.00 -8.94
C GLY A 15 -51.19 38.77 -7.80
N ALA A 16 -50.45 39.27 -6.79
CA ALA A 16 -50.91 40.14 -5.67
C ALA A 16 -51.96 39.52 -4.68
N SER A 17 -51.74 39.30 -3.38
CA SER A 17 -51.20 40.08 -2.22
C SER A 17 -52.31 40.60 -1.28
N THR A 18 -52.48 39.97 -0.11
CA THR A 18 -52.96 40.60 1.15
C THR A 18 -52.75 39.67 2.35
N THR A 19 -51.85 40.04 3.27
CA THR A 19 -51.93 39.72 4.71
C THR A 19 -52.76 40.83 5.41
N PRO A 20 -53.43 40.61 6.56
CA PRO A 20 -52.73 40.27 7.82
C PRO A 20 -53.49 39.43 8.89
N PHE A 21 -52.77 39.18 10.00
CA PHE A 21 -53.22 39.17 11.42
C PHE A 21 -53.28 37.84 12.20
N GLY A 22 -52.78 37.88 13.46
CA GLY A 22 -52.79 36.79 14.48
C GLY A 22 -51.53 35.88 14.47
N GLN A 23 -50.45 36.08 15.24
CA GLN A 23 -50.28 36.07 16.72
C GLN A 23 -50.51 34.67 17.33
N SER A 24 -49.64 34.03 18.14
CA SER A 24 -48.28 34.24 18.70
C SER A 24 -47.62 32.84 18.87
N THR A 25 -46.31 32.59 19.08
CA THR A 25 -45.42 32.93 20.22
C THR A 25 -44.02 32.35 19.84
N THR A 26 -42.96 33.12 19.56
CA THR A 26 -41.78 33.43 20.45
C THR A 26 -41.36 32.29 21.41
N THR A 27 -40.07 31.96 21.64
CA THR A 27 -38.94 32.88 21.95
C THR A 27 -37.54 32.23 21.79
N THR A 28 -36.57 32.95 21.17
CA THR A 28 -35.06 32.88 21.25
C THR A 28 -34.25 31.56 21.12
N GLY A 29 -33.02 31.54 20.58
CA GLY A 29 -32.24 32.61 19.92
C GLY A 29 -30.69 32.49 20.07
N PHE A 30 -29.95 33.09 19.12
CA PHE A 30 -28.50 33.41 19.13
C PHE A 30 -27.45 32.27 19.21
N GLY A 31 -26.31 32.31 18.49
CA GLY A 31 -25.83 33.31 17.51
C GLY A 31 -24.55 32.85 16.77
N GLN A 32 -24.24 33.48 15.63
CA GLN A 32 -23.01 33.28 14.85
C GLN A 32 -21.90 34.23 15.28
N THR A 33 -20.64 33.85 15.05
CA THR A 33 -19.57 34.80 14.65
C THR A 33 -18.63 34.15 13.64
N ALA A 34 -18.25 34.92 12.62
CA ALA A 34 -17.18 34.59 11.67
C ALA A 34 -16.04 35.61 11.83
N ASN A 35 -14.80 35.24 11.47
CA ASN A 35 -13.99 36.13 10.62
C ASN A 35 -12.76 35.46 9.99
N GLN A 36 -12.30 36.07 8.88
CA GLN A 36 -11.06 35.85 8.15
C GLN A 36 -10.33 37.21 8.03
N PRO A 37 -9.01 37.28 7.75
CA PRO A 37 -8.61 37.99 6.52
C PRO A 37 -7.30 37.46 5.83
N GLN A 38 -6.79 38.20 4.84
CA GLN A 38 -5.89 37.78 3.74
C GLN A 38 -4.76 38.83 3.46
N ASN A 39 -3.74 38.46 2.63
CA ASN A 39 -2.67 39.24 1.90
C ASN A 39 -1.26 39.32 2.55
N GLN A 40 -0.11 39.49 1.84
CA GLN A 40 0.34 39.24 0.43
C GLN A 40 1.89 39.55 0.27
N ASN A 41 2.63 38.84 -0.62
CA ASN A 41 4.01 39.14 -1.16
C ASN A 41 5.24 39.06 -0.19
N GLN A 42 6.52 38.86 -0.58
CA GLN A 42 7.23 38.82 -1.90
C GLN A 42 8.60 38.04 -1.88
N GLN A 43 9.02 37.47 -3.05
CA GLN A 43 10.41 37.26 -3.58
C GLN A 43 11.46 36.22 -3.03
N GLN A 44 12.47 35.96 -3.88
CA GLN A 44 13.51 34.88 -3.97
C GLN A 44 14.90 35.57 -4.24
N PRO A 45 16.09 34.91 -4.48
CA PRO A 45 16.54 33.50 -4.39
C PRO A 45 18.00 33.20 -3.85
N ASN A 46 18.36 31.90 -3.74
CA ASN A 46 19.68 31.23 -3.95
C ASN A 46 20.93 31.35 -3.02
N ILE A 47 21.82 30.33 -3.17
CA ILE A 47 23.17 30.00 -2.58
C ILE A 47 23.08 28.88 -1.51
N PHE A 48 23.62 27.64 -1.61
CA PHE A 48 24.83 26.99 -2.18
C PHE A 48 26.09 27.00 -1.27
N GLY A 49 26.56 25.80 -0.88
CA GLY A 49 27.71 25.55 0.02
C GLY A 49 27.31 25.34 1.50
N GLY A 50 27.97 24.53 2.32
CA GLY A 50 29.17 23.69 2.11
C GLY A 50 30.15 23.79 3.29
N GLY A 51 30.25 22.75 4.13
CA GLY A 51 31.14 22.67 5.31
C GLY A 51 30.41 21.96 6.49
N ILE A 52 30.87 20.88 7.14
CA ILE A 52 32.21 20.38 7.52
C ILE A 52 32.91 21.29 8.56
N PHE A 53 32.63 21.11 9.86
CA PHE A 53 33.54 20.49 10.87
C PHE A 53 32.99 20.62 12.33
N GLY A 54 33.25 19.62 13.20
CA GLY A 54 33.47 19.83 14.65
C GLY A 54 32.38 19.40 15.66
N GLY A 55 32.68 18.38 16.47
CA GLY A 55 31.95 18.03 17.71
C GLY A 55 32.11 16.54 18.10
N ASN A 56 32.87 16.24 19.17
CA ASN A 56 33.34 14.88 19.54
C ASN A 56 32.64 14.34 20.84
N PRO A 57 32.99 13.17 21.47
CA PRO A 57 32.01 12.19 21.99
C PRO A 57 32.08 12.00 23.54
N PRO A 58 31.48 10.93 24.14
CA PRO A 58 32.31 9.75 24.50
C PRO A 58 31.64 8.35 24.66
N ASN A 59 32.31 7.31 24.11
CA ASN A 59 32.79 6.04 24.73
C ASN A 59 31.88 4.87 25.26
N GLN A 60 32.50 3.65 25.30
CA GLN A 60 32.09 2.30 25.79
C GLN A 60 31.15 1.46 24.87
N ALA A 61 31.51 0.29 24.29
CA ALA A 61 31.96 -1.03 24.80
C ALA A 61 30.79 -1.89 25.36
N THR A 62 30.51 -3.16 25.01
CA THR A 62 31.39 -4.36 24.85
C THR A 62 30.68 -5.53 24.11
N GLN A 63 31.39 -6.24 23.20
CA GLN A 63 31.55 -7.72 22.96
C GLN A 63 30.56 -8.78 23.57
N ASN A 64 30.35 -10.04 23.10
CA ASN A 64 30.98 -10.95 22.07
C ASN A 64 30.13 -12.23 21.79
N VAL A 65 30.69 -13.27 21.09
CA VAL A 65 30.34 -14.75 21.06
C VAL A 65 29.39 -15.23 19.90
N LEU A 66 29.62 -16.29 19.07
CA LEU A 66 30.63 -17.39 18.98
C LEU A 66 30.86 -17.91 17.52
N GLY A 67 32.06 -18.44 17.20
CA GLY A 67 32.31 -19.37 16.07
C GLY A 67 33.78 -19.45 15.58
N GLY A 68 34.52 -20.52 15.89
CA GLY A 68 35.98 -20.68 15.60
C GLY A 68 36.34 -21.38 14.26
N SER A 69 37.48 -21.09 13.60
CA SER A 69 38.89 -21.51 13.84
C SER A 69 39.22 -22.89 13.18
N ILE A 70 40.41 -23.25 12.65
CA ILE A 70 41.82 -22.92 13.03
C ILE A 70 42.86 -23.38 11.94
N LEU A 71 44.17 -23.01 12.08
CA LEU A 71 45.39 -23.26 11.23
C LEU A 71 45.65 -22.24 10.08
N GLY A 72 46.83 -21.61 9.85
CA GLY A 72 48.20 -21.66 10.45
C GLY A 72 49.11 -20.44 10.04
N PRO A 73 50.41 -20.34 10.45
CA PRO A 73 51.08 -19.06 10.83
C PRO A 73 52.46 -18.74 10.12
N PRO A 74 53.47 -17.98 10.67
CA PRO A 74 53.57 -16.51 10.95
C PRO A 74 54.93 -15.78 10.56
N GLN A 75 55.02 -14.44 10.77
CA GLN A 75 56.18 -13.52 11.10
C GLN A 75 57.53 -13.55 10.28
N ALA A 76 58.15 -12.44 9.82
CA ALA A 76 58.83 -11.27 10.48
C ALA A 76 60.13 -11.63 11.28
N PRO A 77 61.24 -10.82 11.36
CA PRO A 77 61.36 -9.34 11.41
C PRO A 77 62.64 -8.67 10.73
N GLN A 78 63.20 -7.57 11.29
CA GLN A 78 64.12 -6.54 10.70
C GLN A 78 65.66 -6.69 10.91
N GLN A 79 66.47 -6.12 9.98
CA GLN A 79 67.79 -5.40 10.08
C GLN A 79 69.03 -6.05 10.81
N PRO A 80 70.31 -5.54 10.71
CA PRO A 80 70.91 -4.38 9.97
C PRO A 80 72.25 -4.60 9.15
N GLN A 81 72.60 -3.62 8.30
CA GLN A 81 73.91 -2.95 7.97
C GLN A 81 75.33 -3.66 7.88
N GLN A 82 76.05 -3.41 6.75
CA GLN A 82 77.55 -3.38 6.50
C GLN A 82 78.41 -4.69 6.64
N GLN A 83 79.60 -4.91 6.02
CA GLN A 83 80.46 -4.26 4.97
C GLN A 83 81.61 -5.24 4.52
N LEU A 84 82.09 -5.17 3.25
CA LEU A 84 83.33 -5.80 2.65
C LEU A 84 83.53 -7.35 2.77
N GLY A 85 84.09 -8.10 1.81
CA GLY A 85 84.52 -7.89 0.41
C GLY A 85 85.52 -8.99 -0.04
N ALA A 86 85.59 -9.37 -1.34
CA ALA A 86 86.76 -9.98 -2.04
C ALA A 86 86.45 -10.62 -3.44
N THR A 87 87.26 -10.27 -4.44
CA THR A 87 87.72 -11.04 -5.64
C THR A 87 86.74 -11.76 -6.61
N GLY A 88 86.77 -11.34 -7.89
CA GLY A 88 86.31 -12.16 -9.04
C GLY A 88 86.12 -11.39 -10.37
N LEU A 89 87.09 -11.49 -11.30
CA LEU A 89 87.07 -11.12 -12.74
C LEU A 89 85.70 -11.41 -13.44
N MET A 90 85.21 -10.74 -14.48
CA MET A 90 85.65 -9.72 -15.47
C MET A 90 84.36 -9.11 -16.13
N ASN A 91 84.31 -8.06 -16.98
CA ASN A 91 85.15 -6.91 -17.37
C ASN A 91 84.29 -5.96 -18.28
N ALA A 92 84.68 -4.68 -18.44
CA ALA A 92 84.31 -3.67 -19.46
C ALA A 92 82.81 -3.45 -19.86
N SER A 93 82.27 -2.23 -19.95
CA SER A 93 82.84 -0.89 -19.71
C SER A 93 81.76 0.20 -19.51
N GLN A 94 81.78 0.84 -18.34
CA GLN A 94 81.58 2.28 -18.06
C GLN A 94 80.58 3.13 -18.89
N ALA A 95 79.51 3.59 -18.23
CA ALA A 95 79.26 5.03 -17.98
C ALA A 95 78.20 5.20 -16.84
N PRO A 96 78.31 6.21 -15.95
CA PRO A 96 77.51 6.25 -14.72
C PRO A 96 76.18 7.00 -14.84
N VAL A 97 75.18 6.50 -14.11
CA VAL A 97 73.96 7.23 -13.76
C VAL A 97 74.24 8.37 -12.79
N GLN A 98 73.98 9.62 -13.18
CA GLN A 98 73.62 10.67 -12.24
C GLN A 98 72.10 10.79 -12.14
N ARG A 99 71.56 10.52 -10.95
CA ARG A 99 70.19 10.90 -10.58
C ARG A 99 70.14 12.41 -10.41
N SER A 100 69.70 13.12 -11.45
CA SER A 100 69.22 14.49 -11.30
C SER A 100 67.70 14.50 -11.20
N SER A 101 67.23 15.35 -10.30
CA SER A 101 65.84 15.74 -10.06
C SER A 101 65.01 15.85 -11.35
N LEU A 102 63.72 15.49 -11.30
CA LEU A 102 62.76 15.77 -12.37
C LEU A 102 62.50 17.29 -12.46
N ILE A 103 63.47 18.00 -13.04
CA ILE A 103 63.31 19.35 -13.55
C ILE A 103 62.52 19.23 -14.85
N TRP A 104 61.49 20.06 -14.97
CA TRP A 104 60.63 20.11 -16.15
C TRP A 104 61.45 20.69 -17.33
N GLU A 105 61.92 19.82 -18.23
CA GLU A 105 62.76 20.18 -19.39
C GLU A 105 61.88 20.27 -20.65
N PRO A 106 61.66 21.47 -21.25
CA PRO A 106 60.85 21.61 -22.46
C PRO A 106 61.54 20.94 -23.65
N GLY A 107 60.83 20.04 -24.34
CA GLY A 107 61.32 19.39 -25.57
C GLY A 107 61.52 17.87 -25.49
N ARG A 108 61.33 17.25 -24.31
CA ARG A 108 61.18 15.79 -24.21
C ARG A 108 59.69 15.43 -24.30
N GLU A 109 59.21 15.13 -25.49
CA GLU A 109 57.91 14.48 -25.67
C GLU A 109 57.92 13.12 -24.96
N SER A 110 57.33 13.05 -23.77
CA SER A 110 56.97 11.78 -23.17
C SER A 110 55.89 11.14 -24.03
N LEU A 111 56.19 9.99 -24.64
CA LEU A 111 55.32 9.18 -25.53
C LEU A 111 54.00 8.66 -24.90
N ILE A 112 53.57 9.28 -23.80
CA ILE A 112 52.47 8.88 -22.91
C ILE A 112 51.45 10.02 -22.74
N HIS A 113 51.84 11.28 -22.99
CA HIS A 113 50.94 12.43 -22.85
C HIS A 113 50.75 13.15 -24.19
N LYS A 114 49.50 13.21 -24.64
CA LYS A 114 49.04 14.04 -25.76
C LYS A 114 49.50 15.50 -25.58
N PRO A 115 49.82 16.26 -26.65
CA PRO A 115 50.15 17.68 -26.54
C PRO A 115 49.06 18.47 -25.80
N VAL A 116 49.45 19.51 -25.06
CA VAL A 116 48.55 20.27 -24.17
C VAL A 116 47.34 20.86 -24.92
N THR A 117 47.52 21.24 -26.18
CA THR A 117 46.43 21.69 -27.06
C THR A 117 45.38 20.61 -27.28
N GLU A 118 45.79 19.38 -27.61
CA GLU A 118 44.90 18.22 -27.78
C GLU A 118 44.27 17.79 -26.45
N GLN A 119 44.94 18.00 -25.31
CA GLN A 119 44.33 17.78 -23.99
C GLN A 119 43.21 18.79 -23.69
N ILE A 120 43.40 20.07 -24.05
CA ILE A 120 42.39 21.12 -23.87
C ILE A 120 41.21 20.89 -24.82
N GLU A 121 41.48 20.61 -26.10
CA GLU A 121 40.47 20.27 -27.10
C GLU A 121 39.67 19.02 -26.69
N GLY A 122 40.36 17.94 -26.31
CA GLY A 122 39.74 16.73 -25.78
C GLY A 122 38.98 16.95 -24.46
N MET A 123 39.34 17.94 -23.64
CA MET A 123 38.56 18.31 -22.46
C MET A 123 37.30 19.09 -22.84
N VAL A 124 37.37 19.98 -23.84
CA VAL A 124 36.22 20.69 -24.40
C VAL A 124 35.24 19.71 -25.07
N GLU A 125 35.73 18.78 -25.91
CA GLU A 125 34.94 17.69 -26.51
C GLU A 125 34.18 16.84 -25.47
N LYS A 126 34.85 16.46 -24.38
CA LYS A 126 34.26 15.61 -23.32
C LYS A 126 33.06 16.27 -22.62
N TRP A 127 33.00 17.60 -22.61
CA TRP A 127 31.91 18.39 -22.03
C TRP A 127 30.84 18.79 -23.06
N HIS A 128 31.12 18.68 -24.37
CA HIS A 128 30.12 18.91 -25.42
C HIS A 128 29.18 17.71 -25.59
N PRO A 129 27.86 17.85 -25.34
CA PRO A 129 26.90 16.73 -25.36
C PRO A 129 26.50 16.23 -26.76
N GLN A 130 27.08 16.83 -27.80
CA GLN A 130 26.86 16.49 -29.22
C GLN A 130 28.05 15.74 -29.84
N HIS A 131 29.19 15.65 -29.14
CA HIS A 131 30.39 15.01 -29.65
C HIS A 131 30.36 13.49 -29.33
N PRO A 132 30.75 12.58 -30.25
CA PRO A 132 30.74 11.13 -29.97
C PRO A 132 31.58 10.71 -28.75
N ASN A 133 32.55 11.54 -28.32
CA ASN A 133 33.43 11.30 -27.17
C ASN A 133 32.98 12.00 -25.85
N THR A 134 31.72 12.45 -25.70
CA THR A 134 31.24 13.02 -24.43
C THR A 134 31.39 12.01 -23.28
N VAL A 135 31.82 12.46 -22.09
CA VAL A 135 31.86 11.62 -20.87
C VAL A 135 30.46 11.45 -20.27
N PHE A 136 29.59 12.44 -20.41
CA PHE A 136 28.22 12.46 -19.88
C PHE A 136 27.24 11.67 -20.75
N LYS A 137 27.53 10.39 -21.01
CA LYS A 137 26.59 9.44 -21.63
C LYS A 137 26.02 8.51 -20.56
N TYR A 138 24.71 8.23 -20.61
CA TYR A 138 24.10 7.17 -19.82
C TYR A 138 22.90 6.57 -20.55
N TYR A 139 22.70 5.26 -20.42
CA TYR A 139 21.57 4.54 -21.01
C TYR A 139 20.44 4.36 -19.99
N PHE A 140 19.29 4.95 -20.27
CA PHE A 140 18.06 4.68 -19.53
C PHE A 140 17.22 3.62 -20.23
N TYR A 141 16.60 2.74 -19.45
CA TYR A 141 15.72 1.71 -19.98
C TYR A 141 14.26 2.20 -20.05
N ASN A 142 13.70 2.23 -21.25
CA ASN A 142 12.30 2.56 -21.50
C ASN A 142 11.48 1.29 -21.67
N LYS A 143 10.35 1.18 -20.97
CA LYS A 143 9.39 0.10 -21.22
C LYS A 143 8.65 0.38 -22.53
N VAL A 144 8.71 -0.58 -23.44
CA VAL A 144 8.14 -0.54 -24.79
C VAL A 144 7.29 -1.79 -24.99
N ASP A 145 6.22 -1.67 -25.77
CA ASP A 145 5.41 -2.83 -26.17
C ASP A 145 6.18 -3.78 -27.10
N GLN A 146 5.99 -5.09 -26.94
CA GLN A 146 6.82 -6.10 -27.63
C GLN A 146 6.73 -5.99 -29.16
N ALA A 147 5.56 -5.63 -29.69
CA ALA A 147 5.36 -5.40 -31.12
C ALA A 147 6.18 -4.23 -31.70
N ARG A 148 6.65 -3.30 -30.85
CA ARG A 148 7.41 -2.11 -31.27
C ARG A 148 8.92 -2.28 -31.10
N ILE A 149 9.40 -3.32 -30.41
CA ILE A 149 10.82 -3.63 -30.21
C ILE A 149 11.64 -3.54 -31.52
N PRO A 150 11.22 -4.13 -32.66
CA PRO A 150 12.04 -4.12 -33.89
C PRO A 150 12.23 -2.74 -34.54
N LEU A 151 11.48 -1.72 -34.12
CA LEU A 151 11.55 -0.37 -34.68
C LEU A 151 12.65 0.48 -34.00
N TYR A 152 13.24 0.00 -32.90
CA TYR A 152 14.30 0.71 -32.19
C TYR A 152 15.67 0.31 -32.74
N GLN A 153 16.40 1.31 -33.24
CA GLN A 153 17.76 1.20 -33.78
C GLN A 153 18.63 2.27 -33.11
N PRO A 154 19.96 2.09 -33.06
CA PRO A 154 20.86 3.10 -32.53
C PRO A 154 20.73 4.43 -33.29
N SER A 155 20.90 5.54 -32.57
CA SER A 155 20.91 6.88 -33.13
C SER A 155 22.10 7.09 -34.09
N PRO A 156 21.99 7.91 -35.15
CA PRO A 156 23.13 8.24 -36.01
C PRO A 156 24.34 8.87 -35.31
N SER A 157 24.17 9.33 -34.06
CA SER A 157 25.20 9.96 -33.21
C SER A 157 25.77 9.03 -32.13
N GLU A 158 25.48 7.74 -32.20
CA GLU A 158 25.70 6.75 -31.14
C GLU A 158 26.63 5.63 -31.62
N ASP A 159 27.51 5.12 -30.74
CA ASP A 159 28.37 3.99 -31.09
C ASP A 159 27.54 2.69 -31.04
N PRO A 160 27.44 1.92 -32.14
CA PRO A 160 26.75 0.63 -32.16
C PRO A 160 27.22 -0.33 -31.05
N ARG A 161 28.49 -0.25 -30.63
CA ARG A 161 29.04 -1.10 -29.56
C ARG A 161 28.48 -0.75 -28.19
N GLU A 162 28.36 0.55 -27.88
CA GLU A 162 27.76 1.01 -26.63
C GLU A 162 26.26 0.65 -26.59
N TRP A 163 25.57 0.75 -27.73
CA TRP A 163 24.17 0.36 -27.87
C TRP A 163 23.96 -1.15 -27.70
N GLU A 164 24.76 -2.00 -28.36
CA GLU A 164 24.68 -3.46 -28.22
C GLU A 164 24.91 -3.91 -26.78
N GLN A 165 25.89 -3.31 -26.08
CA GLN A 165 26.12 -3.57 -24.66
C GLN A 165 24.91 -3.17 -23.80
N ALA A 166 24.27 -2.02 -24.08
CA ALA A 166 23.05 -1.62 -23.38
C ALA A 166 21.84 -2.53 -23.71
N VAL A 167 21.72 -3.07 -24.93
CA VAL A 167 20.69 -4.07 -25.28
C VAL A 167 20.93 -5.41 -24.59
N HIS A 168 22.20 -5.78 -24.36
CA HIS A 168 22.60 -6.95 -23.57
C HIS A 168 22.24 -6.77 -22.09
N ASP A 169 22.63 -5.65 -21.48
CA ASP A 169 22.50 -5.38 -20.04
C ASP A 169 21.09 -4.89 -19.61
N LYS A 170 20.06 -5.23 -20.39
CA LYS A 170 18.67 -4.86 -20.11
C LYS A 170 18.12 -5.56 -18.86
N PRO A 171 17.31 -4.87 -18.02
CA PRO A 171 16.76 -5.45 -16.78
C PRO A 171 15.63 -6.48 -17.01
N GLY A 172 15.15 -6.64 -18.25
CA GLY A 172 14.10 -7.61 -18.58
C GLY A 172 13.57 -7.47 -20.01
N PRO A 173 12.66 -8.36 -20.44
CA PRO A 173 12.02 -8.26 -21.75
C PRO A 173 11.10 -7.03 -21.85
N GLY A 174 11.03 -6.40 -23.03
CA GLY A 174 10.23 -5.19 -23.25
C GLY A 174 10.87 -3.89 -22.74
N TYR A 175 12.15 -3.92 -22.34
CA TYR A 175 12.94 -2.70 -22.11
C TYR A 175 13.88 -2.45 -23.28
N MET A 176 13.88 -1.22 -23.81
CA MET A 176 14.87 -0.75 -24.77
C MET A 176 15.74 0.36 -24.18
N PRO A 177 17.04 0.38 -24.49
CA PRO A 177 17.92 1.48 -24.10
C PRO A 177 17.52 2.78 -24.82
N ALA A 178 17.75 3.89 -24.13
CA ALA A 178 17.59 5.24 -24.63
C ALA A 178 18.73 6.09 -24.07
N LEU A 179 19.57 6.59 -24.97
CA LEU A 179 20.72 7.41 -24.63
C LEU A 179 20.29 8.78 -24.09
N ALA A 180 20.89 9.16 -22.97
CA ALA A 180 20.88 10.52 -22.46
C ALA A 180 22.30 11.09 -22.54
N THR A 181 22.48 12.16 -23.33
CA THR A 181 23.72 12.94 -23.37
C THR A 181 23.58 14.23 -22.57
N GLY A 182 24.46 14.41 -21.58
CA GLY A 182 24.52 15.58 -20.71
C GLY A 182 23.28 15.79 -19.82
N PHE A 183 23.32 16.88 -19.06
CA PHE A 183 22.28 17.21 -18.08
C PHE A 183 20.93 17.60 -18.70
N LYS A 184 20.89 17.99 -19.99
CA LYS A 184 19.64 18.35 -20.69
C LYS A 184 18.74 17.13 -20.91
N ALA A 185 19.29 16.01 -21.38
CA ALA A 185 18.52 14.78 -21.53
C ALA A 185 17.99 14.25 -20.18
N VAL A 186 18.77 14.43 -19.11
CA VAL A 186 18.34 14.09 -17.73
C VAL A 186 17.21 15.01 -17.24
N SER A 187 17.25 16.31 -17.52
CA SER A 187 16.17 17.23 -17.12
C SER A 187 14.88 16.97 -17.92
N GLU A 188 14.97 16.70 -19.22
CA GLU A 188 13.86 16.23 -20.04
C GLU A 188 13.24 14.95 -19.45
N ARG A 189 14.07 13.97 -19.07
CA ARG A 189 13.62 12.74 -18.41
C ARG A 189 12.88 13.00 -17.08
N LEU A 190 13.37 13.92 -16.26
CA LEU A 190 12.69 14.33 -15.02
C LEU A 190 11.33 14.98 -15.29
N THR A 191 11.20 15.79 -16.35
CA THR A 191 9.89 16.36 -16.72
C THR A 191 8.89 15.29 -17.16
N MET A 192 9.33 14.30 -17.95
CA MET A 192 8.49 13.16 -18.34
C MET A 192 8.06 12.34 -17.12
N GLN A 193 8.97 12.05 -16.18
CA GLN A 193 8.65 11.35 -14.94
C GLN A 193 7.62 12.13 -14.09
N LYS A 194 7.76 13.45 -13.97
CA LYS A 194 6.80 14.31 -13.27
C LYS A 194 5.41 14.26 -13.91
N GLN A 195 5.33 14.28 -15.25
CA GLN A 195 4.06 14.17 -15.97
C GLN A 195 3.38 12.81 -15.74
N VAL A 196 4.15 11.72 -15.84
CA VAL A 196 3.67 10.34 -15.61
C VAL A 196 3.23 10.15 -14.14
N LEU A 197 3.95 10.70 -13.17
CA LEU A 197 3.51 10.71 -11.76
C LEU A 197 2.20 11.49 -11.55
N GLY A 198 1.96 12.55 -12.33
CA GLY A 198 0.67 13.25 -12.36
C GLY A 198 -0.48 12.34 -12.82
N GLN A 199 -0.25 11.58 -13.90
CA GLN A 199 -1.22 10.60 -14.41
C GLN A 199 -1.49 9.47 -13.41
N PHE A 200 -0.44 8.92 -12.78
CA PHE A 200 -0.60 7.89 -11.74
C PHE A 200 -1.39 8.41 -10.52
N ARG A 201 -1.14 9.63 -10.06
CA ARG A 201 -1.93 10.25 -8.99
C ARG A 201 -3.40 10.40 -9.38
N GLN A 202 -3.68 10.86 -10.60
CA GLN A 202 -5.06 10.98 -11.08
C GLN A 202 -5.76 9.61 -11.17
N ALA A 203 -5.07 8.57 -11.66
CA ALA A 203 -5.60 7.21 -11.70
C ALA A 203 -5.87 6.64 -10.30
N LEU A 204 -4.96 6.85 -9.34
CA LEU A 204 -5.15 6.44 -7.94
C LEU A 204 -6.34 7.17 -7.29
N HIS A 205 -6.51 8.48 -7.53
CA HIS A 205 -7.68 9.20 -7.04
C HIS A 205 -8.99 8.71 -7.68
N ALA A 206 -8.98 8.35 -8.96
CA ALA A 206 -10.14 7.75 -9.63
C ALA A 206 -10.49 6.37 -9.04
N ILE A 207 -9.48 5.53 -8.75
CA ILE A 207 -9.67 4.25 -8.07
C ILE A 207 -10.25 4.48 -6.68
N ASN A 208 -9.68 5.38 -5.87
CA ASN A 208 -10.18 5.66 -4.52
C ASN A 208 -11.63 6.15 -4.55
N SER A 209 -11.95 7.11 -5.42
CA SER A 209 -13.32 7.59 -5.61
C SER A 209 -14.29 6.49 -6.06
N SER A 210 -13.83 5.48 -6.82
CA SER A 210 -14.65 4.32 -7.18
C SER A 210 -14.88 3.38 -6.01
N LEU A 211 -13.88 3.20 -5.13
CA LEU A 211 -14.01 2.43 -3.89
C LEU A 211 -14.94 3.12 -2.89
N ASP A 212 -14.80 4.44 -2.69
CA ASP A 212 -15.69 5.25 -1.85
C ASP A 212 -17.16 5.16 -2.34
N ALA A 213 -17.37 5.14 -3.66
CA ALA A 213 -18.69 4.96 -4.26
C ALA A 213 -19.26 3.54 -4.02
N ILE A 214 -18.42 2.49 -4.11
CA ILE A 214 -18.84 1.11 -3.84
C ILE A 214 -19.16 0.92 -2.34
N LEU A 215 -18.32 1.44 -1.45
CA LEU A 215 -18.51 1.36 0.01
C LEU A 215 -19.79 2.09 0.44
N SER A 216 -19.99 3.33 -0.01
CA SER A 216 -21.20 4.09 0.31
C SER A 216 -22.49 3.45 -0.25
N GLN A 217 -22.44 2.85 -1.45
CA GLN A 217 -23.56 2.04 -1.96
C GLN A 217 -23.81 0.78 -1.12
N HIS A 218 -22.75 0.07 -0.72
CA HIS A 218 -22.87 -1.12 0.10
C HIS A 218 -23.54 -0.81 1.44
N ASP A 219 -23.05 0.20 2.16
CA ASP A 219 -23.48 0.48 3.53
C ASP A 219 -24.88 1.12 3.57
N LEU A 220 -25.15 2.10 2.72
CA LEU A 220 -26.43 2.81 2.72
C LEU A 220 -27.54 2.05 1.99
N GLN A 221 -27.23 1.31 0.92
CA GLN A 221 -28.25 0.64 0.10
C GLN A 221 -28.26 -0.87 0.28
N THR A 222 -27.13 -1.55 0.03
CA THR A 222 -27.10 -3.03 -0.03
C THR A 222 -27.34 -3.66 1.34
N SER A 223 -26.70 -3.16 2.40
CA SER A 223 -26.88 -3.63 3.78
C SER A 223 -28.33 -3.46 4.24
N VAL A 224 -28.89 -2.25 4.09
CA VAL A 224 -30.28 -1.93 4.45
C VAL A 224 -31.29 -2.78 3.65
N ARG A 225 -31.09 -2.93 2.33
CA ARG A 225 -31.92 -3.80 1.49
C ARG A 225 -31.82 -5.26 1.92
N THR A 226 -30.65 -5.75 2.28
CA THR A 226 -30.41 -7.13 2.75
C THR A 226 -31.13 -7.39 4.07
N LEU A 227 -31.02 -6.49 5.05
CA LEU A 227 -31.74 -6.60 6.32
C LEU A 227 -33.26 -6.56 6.13
N ASN A 228 -33.76 -5.67 5.27
CA ASN A 228 -35.19 -5.60 4.95
C ASN A 228 -35.69 -6.83 4.17
N ALA A 229 -34.87 -7.39 3.27
CA ALA A 229 -35.17 -8.65 2.58
C ALA A 229 -35.23 -9.83 3.58
N ARG A 230 -34.28 -9.94 4.52
CA ARG A 230 -34.30 -10.95 5.59
C ARG A 230 -35.57 -10.84 6.46
N ARG A 231 -35.95 -9.62 6.87
CA ARG A 231 -37.20 -9.37 7.62
C ARG A 231 -38.44 -9.78 6.82
N LYS A 232 -38.53 -9.37 5.55
CA LYS A 232 -39.64 -9.76 4.65
C LYS A 232 -39.70 -11.29 4.45
N HIS A 233 -38.56 -11.94 4.26
CA HIS A 233 -38.46 -13.39 4.13
C HIS A 233 -38.97 -14.11 5.39
N ALA A 234 -38.62 -13.65 6.60
CA ALA A 234 -39.16 -14.22 7.84
C ALA A 234 -40.69 -14.11 7.93
N LEU A 235 -41.26 -12.93 7.60
CA LEU A 235 -42.71 -12.73 7.57
C LEU A 235 -43.41 -13.57 6.49
N LEU A 236 -42.81 -13.68 5.30
CA LEU A 236 -43.34 -14.53 4.22
C LEU A 236 -43.24 -16.02 4.56
N ARG A 237 -42.17 -16.47 5.23
CA ARG A 237 -42.03 -17.83 5.76
C ARG A 237 -43.15 -18.13 6.77
N GLN A 238 -43.41 -17.22 7.71
CA GLN A 238 -44.52 -17.37 8.67
C GLN A 238 -45.88 -17.43 7.97
N ARG A 239 -46.14 -16.55 6.99
CA ARG A 239 -47.39 -16.54 6.21
C ARG A 239 -47.57 -17.79 5.35
N CYS A 240 -46.48 -18.27 4.73
CA CYS A 240 -46.46 -19.50 3.94
C CYS A 240 -46.77 -20.71 4.81
N LEU A 241 -46.12 -20.83 5.98
CA LEU A 241 -46.41 -21.88 6.96
C LEU A 241 -47.88 -21.81 7.44
N ALA A 242 -48.37 -20.62 7.79
CA ALA A 242 -49.76 -20.43 8.24
C ALA A 242 -50.80 -20.68 7.14
N LEU A 243 -50.43 -20.58 5.86
CA LEU A 243 -51.26 -20.99 4.72
C LEU A 243 -51.20 -22.51 4.55
N ALA A 244 -50.00 -23.10 4.57
CA ALA A 244 -49.79 -24.54 4.44
C ALA A 244 -50.54 -25.34 5.52
N THR A 245 -50.51 -24.89 6.78
CA THR A 245 -51.28 -25.52 7.87
C THR A 245 -52.78 -25.42 7.63
N LYS A 246 -53.30 -24.27 7.19
CA LYS A 246 -54.71 -24.11 6.83
C LYS A 246 -55.12 -25.01 5.66
N VAL A 247 -54.27 -25.16 4.64
CA VAL A 247 -54.52 -26.05 3.50
C VAL A 247 -54.54 -27.51 3.95
N GLN A 248 -53.59 -27.95 4.78
CA GLN A 248 -53.58 -29.31 5.34
C GLN A 248 -54.84 -29.58 6.16
N VAL A 249 -55.20 -28.68 7.09
CA VAL A 249 -56.39 -28.81 7.94
C VAL A 249 -57.68 -28.87 7.12
N LEU A 250 -57.82 -28.03 6.08
CA LEU A 250 -59.02 -28.02 5.22
C LEU A 250 -59.09 -29.26 4.31
N ARG A 251 -57.97 -29.73 3.78
CA ARG A 251 -57.90 -30.94 2.93
C ARG A 251 -58.17 -32.21 3.72
N ASN A 252 -57.59 -32.34 4.90
CA ASN A 252 -57.67 -33.56 5.71
C ASN A 252 -58.89 -33.56 6.65
N ARG A 253 -59.78 -32.56 6.58
CA ARG A 253 -60.92 -32.41 7.49
C ARG A 253 -61.92 -33.57 7.33
N GLY A 254 -61.99 -34.43 8.34
CA GLY A 254 -62.90 -35.60 8.36
C GLY A 254 -62.23 -36.92 8.03
N TYR A 255 -60.93 -36.92 7.68
CA TYR A 255 -60.10 -38.12 7.68
C TYR A 255 -59.52 -38.36 9.09
N SER A 256 -59.17 -39.61 9.39
CA SER A 256 -58.40 -39.95 10.60
C SER A 256 -56.99 -39.36 10.51
N LEU A 257 -56.42 -38.99 11.66
CA LEU A 257 -55.01 -38.57 11.78
C LEU A 257 -54.09 -39.67 11.25
N ASP A 258 -53.12 -39.29 10.44
CA ASP A 258 -52.09 -40.21 9.95
C ASP A 258 -50.99 -40.42 11.00
N LYS A 259 -50.23 -41.52 10.89
CA LYS A 259 -49.11 -41.83 11.78
C LYS A 259 -48.05 -40.72 11.77
N GLU A 260 -47.76 -40.16 10.60
CA GLU A 260 -46.82 -39.04 10.47
C GLU A 260 -47.28 -37.79 11.22
N GLU A 261 -48.60 -37.55 11.29
CA GLU A 261 -49.18 -36.41 12.00
C GLU A 261 -49.12 -36.60 13.53
N ASP A 262 -49.28 -37.82 14.05
CA ASP A 262 -49.11 -38.10 15.49
C ASP A 262 -47.63 -38.09 15.92
N GLU A 263 -46.70 -38.54 15.06
CA GLU A 263 -45.26 -38.35 15.26
C GLU A 263 -44.88 -36.86 15.29
N LEU A 264 -45.46 -36.03 14.39
CA LEU A 264 -45.25 -34.59 14.38
C LEU A 264 -45.85 -33.91 15.62
N LYS A 265 -47.06 -34.30 16.03
CA LYS A 265 -47.71 -33.82 17.26
C LYS A 265 -46.87 -34.12 18.49
N THR A 266 -46.35 -35.34 18.61
CA THR A 266 -45.48 -35.74 19.74
C THR A 266 -44.19 -34.89 19.79
N LYS A 267 -43.59 -34.59 18.63
CA LYS A 267 -42.44 -33.68 18.52
C LYS A 267 -42.81 -32.23 18.90
N LEU A 268 -44.02 -31.78 18.59
CA LEU A 268 -44.50 -30.45 18.96
C LEU A 268 -44.76 -30.36 20.48
N GLU A 269 -45.48 -31.32 21.07
CA GLU A 269 -45.77 -31.34 22.51
C GLU A 269 -44.50 -31.40 23.38
N THR A 270 -43.48 -32.14 22.93
CA THR A 270 -42.19 -32.20 23.63
C THR A 270 -41.42 -30.88 23.56
N LEU A 271 -41.47 -30.18 22.41
CA LEU A 271 -40.91 -28.83 22.28
C LEU A 271 -41.70 -27.78 23.09
N ASP A 272 -43.02 -27.84 23.09
CA ASP A 272 -43.89 -26.92 23.82
C ASP A 272 -43.66 -27.01 25.33
N ARG A 273 -43.60 -28.24 25.89
CA ARG A 273 -43.24 -28.48 27.30
C ARG A 273 -41.85 -27.95 27.65
N ALA A 274 -40.88 -28.07 26.75
CA ALA A 274 -39.52 -27.56 26.97
C ALA A 274 -39.42 -26.03 26.89
N VAL A 275 -40.28 -25.37 26.11
CA VAL A 275 -40.33 -23.90 26.00
C VAL A 275 -41.15 -23.27 27.13
N THR A 276 -42.20 -23.95 27.60
CA THR A 276 -43.09 -23.50 28.67
C THR A 276 -42.56 -23.77 30.09
N ASP A 277 -41.36 -24.36 30.23
CA ASP A 277 -40.73 -24.64 31.52
C ASP A 277 -40.52 -23.35 32.36
N PRO A 278 -41.17 -23.23 33.54
CA PRO A 278 -41.00 -22.07 34.41
C PRO A 278 -39.55 -21.84 34.85
N ALA A 279 -38.71 -22.88 34.91
CA ALA A 279 -37.30 -22.76 35.25
C ALA A 279 -36.52 -21.98 34.18
N LEU A 280 -36.92 -22.07 32.90
CA LEU A 280 -36.33 -21.28 31.83
C LEU A 280 -36.67 -19.79 31.99
N SER A 281 -37.93 -19.45 32.29
CA SER A 281 -38.34 -18.06 32.56
C SER A 281 -37.58 -17.48 33.75
N ALA A 282 -37.59 -18.19 34.88
CA ALA A 282 -36.89 -17.79 36.10
C ALA A 282 -35.39 -17.55 35.85
N ARG A 283 -34.72 -18.41 35.08
CA ARG A 283 -33.32 -18.22 34.71
C ARG A 283 -33.10 -16.99 33.83
N THR A 284 -34.02 -16.69 32.90
CA THR A 284 -33.90 -15.45 32.10
C THR A 284 -34.09 -14.19 32.96
N GLU A 285 -35.03 -14.21 33.91
CA GLU A 285 -35.27 -13.12 34.85
C GLU A 285 -34.07 -12.92 35.81
N GLU A 286 -33.47 -14.01 36.30
CA GLU A 286 -32.23 -13.97 37.08
C GLU A 286 -31.10 -13.30 36.27
N LEU A 287 -30.86 -13.74 35.02
CA LEU A 287 -29.85 -13.16 34.15
C LEU A 287 -30.11 -11.67 33.84
N TRP A 288 -31.37 -11.28 33.63
CA TRP A 288 -31.75 -9.87 33.45
C TRP A 288 -31.47 -9.03 34.70
N SER A 289 -31.83 -9.52 35.88
CA SER A 289 -31.57 -8.82 37.14
C SER A 289 -30.06 -8.67 37.41
N ARG A 290 -29.27 -9.72 37.16
CA ARG A 290 -27.81 -9.71 37.29
C ARG A 290 -27.15 -8.76 36.28
N LEU A 291 -27.62 -8.74 35.03
CA LEU A 291 -27.16 -7.79 34.02
C LEU A 291 -27.46 -6.34 34.43
N LEU A 292 -28.64 -6.08 35.00
CA LEU A 292 -29.03 -4.76 35.48
C LEU A 292 -28.15 -4.29 36.65
N MET A 293 -27.84 -5.18 37.60
CA MET A 293 -26.90 -4.88 38.69
C MET A 293 -25.47 -4.62 38.19
N LEU A 294 -24.97 -5.45 37.27
CA LEU A 294 -23.64 -5.24 36.66
C LEU A 294 -23.55 -3.94 35.87
N LYS A 295 -24.63 -3.57 35.17
CA LYS A 295 -24.73 -2.27 34.49
C LYS A 295 -24.69 -1.11 35.49
N GLY A 296 -25.51 -1.17 36.55
CA GLY A 296 -25.53 -0.14 37.60
C GLY A 296 -24.17 0.03 38.28
N TYR A 297 -23.49 -1.08 38.59
CA TYR A 297 -22.12 -1.06 39.10
C TYR A 297 -21.12 -0.45 38.11
N SER A 298 -21.18 -0.85 36.83
CA SER A 298 -20.32 -0.31 35.77
C SER A 298 -20.52 1.19 35.59
N ASP A 299 -21.76 1.67 35.60
CA ASP A 299 -22.07 3.10 35.44
C ASP A 299 -21.68 3.91 36.68
N SER A 300 -21.79 3.34 37.88
CA SER A 300 -21.23 3.93 39.11
C SER A 300 -19.70 4.03 39.06
N LEU A 301 -19.02 2.96 38.68
CA LEU A 301 -17.55 2.91 38.58
C LEU A 301 -17.03 3.87 37.50
N LYS A 302 -17.68 3.96 36.33
CA LYS A 302 -17.37 4.96 35.31
C LYS A 302 -17.50 6.38 35.84
N ASN A 303 -18.57 6.67 36.59
CA ASN A 303 -18.76 7.98 37.22
C ASN A 303 -17.70 8.28 38.29
N GLU A 304 -17.22 7.28 39.02
CA GLU A 304 -16.12 7.44 39.98
C GLU A 304 -14.78 7.69 39.28
N ILE A 305 -14.46 6.92 38.23
CA ILE A 305 -13.26 7.12 37.40
C ILE A 305 -13.28 8.51 36.74
N ALA A 306 -14.43 8.93 36.19
CA ALA A 306 -14.59 10.26 35.61
C ALA A 306 -14.42 11.39 36.64
N LYS A 307 -14.88 11.19 37.88
CA LYS A 307 -14.66 12.12 39.01
C LYS A 307 -13.22 12.15 39.51
N ARG A 308 -12.49 11.04 39.43
CA ARG A 308 -11.08 10.95 39.82
C ARG A 308 -10.14 11.73 38.90
N GLY A 309 -10.65 12.17 37.74
CA GLY A 309 -9.85 12.74 36.67
C GLY A 309 -9.22 11.63 35.84
N ALA A 310 -9.27 11.76 34.52
CA ALA A 310 -8.53 10.86 33.65
C ALA A 310 -7.04 11.19 33.74
N GLU A 311 -6.31 10.50 34.63
CA GLU A 311 -4.93 10.17 34.31
C GLU A 311 -4.97 9.48 32.96
N VAL A 312 -4.44 10.15 31.93
CA VAL A 312 -4.36 9.60 30.58
C VAL A 312 -3.32 8.50 30.64
N GLN A 313 -3.77 7.30 31.04
CA GLN A 313 -3.03 6.09 30.81
C GLN A 313 -2.90 5.95 29.30
N GLU A 314 -1.73 6.33 28.80
CA GLU A 314 -1.37 6.28 27.40
C GLU A 314 -1.73 4.87 26.89
N GLY A 315 -2.65 4.84 25.92
CA GLY A 315 -3.25 3.59 25.48
C GLY A 315 -2.22 2.64 24.89
N ILE A 316 -2.65 1.42 24.56
CA ILE A 316 -1.84 0.55 23.71
C ILE A 316 -1.51 1.35 22.44
N GLY A 317 -0.23 1.64 22.23
CA GLY A 317 0.21 2.57 21.18
C GLY A 317 -0.38 2.20 19.82
N GLU A 318 -0.85 3.20 19.07
CA GLU A 318 -1.62 3.03 17.84
C GLU A 318 -0.89 2.12 16.81
N GLU A 319 0.45 2.18 16.77
CA GLU A 319 1.30 1.29 15.98
C GLU A 319 1.18 -0.19 16.40
N ASN A 320 1.21 -0.48 17.70
CA ASN A 320 1.05 -1.84 18.21
C ASN A 320 -0.35 -2.39 17.89
N GLU A 321 -1.38 -1.56 17.97
CA GLU A 321 -2.71 -1.94 17.52
C GLU A 321 -2.78 -2.19 16.01
N ALA A 322 -2.14 -1.36 15.18
CA ALA A 322 -2.12 -1.53 13.73
C ALA A 322 -1.41 -2.83 13.34
N GLN A 323 -0.24 -3.10 13.92
CA GLN A 323 0.49 -4.37 13.71
C GLN A 323 -0.30 -5.58 14.21
N ALA A 324 -1.04 -5.45 15.33
CA ALA A 324 -1.91 -6.52 15.82
C ALA A 324 -3.08 -6.79 14.85
N LYS A 325 -3.78 -5.74 14.41
CA LYS A 325 -4.89 -5.83 13.44
C LYS A 325 -4.45 -6.53 12.16
N GLU A 326 -3.29 -6.16 11.60
CA GLU A 326 -2.75 -6.81 10.39
C GLU A 326 -2.41 -8.29 10.61
N LYS A 327 -1.73 -8.63 11.72
CA LYS A 327 -1.37 -10.02 12.05
C LYS A 327 -2.61 -10.90 12.22
N PHE A 328 -3.63 -10.41 12.94
CA PHE A 328 -4.87 -11.16 13.14
C PHE A 328 -5.70 -11.29 11.87
N ASP A 329 -5.79 -10.26 11.02
CA ASP A 329 -6.52 -10.37 9.75
C ASP A 329 -5.87 -11.40 8.81
N ARG A 330 -4.53 -11.40 8.68
CA ARG A 330 -3.81 -12.45 7.92
C ARG A 330 -4.08 -13.85 8.46
N GLN A 331 -4.10 -14.03 9.78
CA GLN A 331 -4.41 -15.31 10.41
C GLN A 331 -5.85 -15.75 10.17
N LEU A 332 -6.82 -14.83 10.26
CA LEU A 332 -8.24 -15.09 9.99
C LEU A 332 -8.48 -15.45 8.51
N GLN A 333 -7.80 -14.78 7.58
CA GLN A 333 -7.86 -15.12 6.15
C GLN A 333 -7.27 -16.52 5.88
N ALA A 334 -6.12 -16.85 6.47
CA ALA A 334 -5.53 -18.20 6.35
C ALA A 334 -6.44 -19.29 6.93
N LEU A 335 -7.01 -19.06 8.12
CA LEU A 335 -7.99 -19.96 8.75
C LEU A 335 -9.25 -20.12 7.90
N LYS A 336 -9.75 -19.04 7.29
CA LYS A 336 -10.91 -19.08 6.40
C LYS A 336 -10.63 -19.94 5.16
N VAL A 337 -9.49 -19.74 4.50
CA VAL A 337 -9.09 -20.55 3.32
C VAL A 337 -8.93 -22.02 3.72
N SER A 338 -8.30 -22.30 4.87
CA SER A 338 -8.18 -23.66 5.40
C SER A 338 -9.52 -24.31 5.68
N LEU A 339 -10.51 -23.58 6.23
CA LEU A 339 -11.85 -24.10 6.50
C LEU A 339 -12.65 -24.35 5.21
N GLU A 340 -12.57 -23.47 4.21
CA GLU A 340 -13.21 -23.70 2.91
C GLU A 340 -12.57 -24.90 2.18
N GLN A 341 -11.25 -25.10 2.30
CA GLN A 341 -10.58 -26.27 1.77
C GLN A 341 -11.01 -27.56 2.49
N ILE A 342 -10.96 -27.60 3.82
CA ILE A 342 -11.41 -28.76 4.62
C ILE A 342 -12.87 -29.10 4.32
N LYS A 343 -13.73 -28.09 4.15
CA LYS A 343 -15.12 -28.29 3.76
C LYS A 343 -15.22 -28.91 2.37
N LYS A 344 -14.48 -28.39 1.39
CA LYS A 344 -14.44 -28.94 0.02
C LYS A 344 -13.95 -30.38 0.00
N ASP A 345 -12.86 -30.67 0.72
CA ASP A 345 -12.29 -32.02 0.85
C ASP A 345 -13.28 -32.98 1.53
N TYR A 346 -14.05 -32.50 2.51
CA TYR A 346 -15.12 -33.26 3.16
C TYR A 346 -16.30 -33.52 2.21
N ASP A 347 -16.77 -32.50 1.50
CA ASP A 347 -17.85 -32.62 0.52
C ASP A 347 -17.45 -33.65 -0.57
N GLU A 348 -16.24 -33.55 -1.14
CA GLU A 348 -15.66 -34.54 -2.08
C GLU A 348 -15.54 -35.94 -1.48
N TRP A 349 -15.14 -36.06 -0.20
CA TRP A 349 -15.09 -37.36 0.49
C TRP A 349 -16.48 -37.97 0.69
N THR A 350 -17.51 -37.17 0.97
CA THR A 350 -18.90 -37.66 1.09
C THR A 350 -19.51 -38.07 -0.24
N GLU A 351 -19.15 -37.42 -1.35
CA GLU A 351 -19.54 -37.85 -2.70
C GLU A 351 -18.83 -39.14 -3.11
N ALA A 352 -17.56 -39.31 -2.72
CA ALA A 352 -16.79 -40.54 -2.98
C ALA A 352 -17.20 -41.72 -2.08
N ASN A 353 -17.68 -41.45 -0.87
CA ASN A 353 -18.15 -42.45 0.11
C ASN A 353 -19.61 -42.18 0.51
N PRO A 354 -20.59 -42.35 -0.39
CA PRO A 354 -21.99 -42.23 -0.04
C PRO A 354 -22.32 -43.26 1.05
N LEU A 355 -22.96 -42.79 2.13
CA LEU A 355 -23.39 -43.65 3.23
C LEU A 355 -24.26 -44.81 2.67
N PRO A 356 -24.03 -46.07 3.09
CA PRO A 356 -24.89 -47.17 2.69
C PRO A 356 -26.31 -46.87 3.17
N SER A 357 -27.27 -46.84 2.23
CA SER A 357 -28.68 -46.61 2.52
C SER A 357 -29.18 -47.67 3.51
N LYS A 358 -29.69 -47.21 4.66
CA LYS A 358 -30.42 -48.04 5.63
C LYS A 358 -31.87 -48.23 5.21
#